data_AF-A0AAV6FRX4-F1
#
_entry.id   AF-A0AAV6FRX4-F1
#
_cell.length_a   1.000
_cell.length_b   1.000
_cell.length_c   1.000
_cell.angle_alpha   90.00
_cell.angle_beta   90.00
_cell.angle_gamma   90.00
#
_symmetry.space_group_name_H-M   'P 1'
#
loop_
_entity.id
_entity.type
_entity.pdbx_description
1 polymer ?
#
loop_
_entity_poly.entity_id
_entity_poly.type
_entity_poly.pdbx_seq_one_letter_code
_entity_poly.pdbx_strand_id
1 'polypeptide(L)'
;MEKKWQMNISCVVECPVNCQLSEWSPWSECTHTCGLAGKLWRRRSVIQASQGDGRPCPSQMEQWKPCPVKPCFSWRYSAWSNCRVQGLDCVGDGST
;
A
#
# COMPACT_ATOMS: atom_id res chain seq x y z
N MET A 1 -31.96 -40.85 -43.78
CA MET A 1 -31.01 -39.71 -43.65
C MET A 1 -30.25 -39.88 -42.36
N GLU A 2 -29.13 -40.60 -42.43
CA GLU A 2 -28.32 -40.91 -41.24
C GLU A 2 -27.40 -39.72 -40.97
N LYS A 3 -27.76 -38.89 -39.99
CA LYS A 3 -26.86 -37.82 -39.55
C LYS A 3 -25.75 -38.46 -38.72
N LYS A 4 -24.62 -38.74 -39.35
CA LYS A 4 -23.38 -39.12 -38.68
C LYS A 4 -22.87 -37.93 -37.88
N TRP A 5 -23.17 -37.93 -36.57
CA TRP A 5 -22.57 -37.01 -35.63
C TRP A 5 -21.10 -37.38 -35.47
N GLN A 6 -20.21 -36.52 -35.97
CA GLN A 6 -18.77 -36.66 -35.79
C GLN A 6 -18.43 -36.34 -34.33
N MET A 7 -18.27 -37.38 -33.50
CA MET A 7 -17.90 -37.26 -32.07
C MET A 7 -16.38 -37.17 -31.85
N ASN A 8 -15.59 -36.88 -32.88
CA ASN A 8 -14.12 -36.81 -32.78
C ASN A 8 -13.59 -35.38 -32.64
N ILE A 9 -14.41 -34.44 -32.18
CA ILE A 9 -13.95 -33.06 -31.96
C ILE A 9 -13.03 -33.00 -30.75
N SER A 10 -11.83 -32.47 -30.95
CA SER A 10 -10.86 -32.25 -29.88
C SER A 10 -11.34 -31.08 -29.01
N CYS A 11 -11.66 -31.37 -27.75
CA CYS A 11 -11.92 -30.34 -26.75
C CYS A 11 -10.58 -29.98 -26.08
N VAL A 12 -10.14 -28.74 -26.23
CA VAL A 12 -8.96 -28.20 -25.54
C VAL A 12 -9.44 -27.24 -24.48
N VAL A 13 -9.16 -27.55 -23.22
CA VAL A 13 -9.42 -26.67 -22.08
C VAL A 13 -8.07 -26.17 -21.57
N GLU A 14 -7.86 -24.86 -21.66
CA GLU A 14 -6.69 -24.20 -21.10
C GLU A 14 -6.65 -24.41 -19.58
N CYS A 15 -5.48 -24.71 -19.03
CA CYS A 15 -5.35 -24.84 -17.58
C CYS A 15 -5.55 -23.48 -16.90
N PRO A 16 -6.34 -23.40 -15.82
CA PRO A 16 -6.54 -22.14 -15.11
C PRO A 16 -5.22 -21.67 -14.49
N VAL A 17 -4.87 -20.41 -14.73
CA VAL A 17 -3.65 -19.79 -14.19
C VAL A 17 -4.05 -18.83 -13.08
N ASN A 18 -3.56 -19.09 -11.87
CA ASN A 18 -3.76 -18.17 -10.75
C ASN A 18 -2.88 -16.94 -10.90
N CYS A 19 -3.39 -15.79 -10.45
CA CYS A 19 -2.58 -14.58 -10.38
C CYS A 19 -1.33 -14.79 -9.51
N GLN A 20 -0.19 -14.31 -10.00
CA GLN A 20 1.07 -14.24 -9.26
C GLN A 20 1.44 -12.78 -9.03
N LEU A 21 1.77 -12.44 -7.79
CA LEU A 21 2.24 -11.11 -7.40
C LEU A 21 3.75 -11.16 -7.15
N SER A 22 4.40 -10.01 -7.30
CA SER A 22 5.77 -9.84 -6.86
C SER A 22 5.90 -9.90 -5.35
N GLU A 23 7.14 -10.13 -4.90
CA GLU A 23 7.53 -9.77 -3.55
C GLU A 23 7.25 -8.29 -3.30
N TRP A 24 7.04 -7.96 -2.02
CA TRP A 24 6.89 -6.58 -1.62
C TRP A 24 8.19 -5.81 -1.86
N SER A 25 8.06 -4.58 -2.36
CA SER A 25 9.17 -3.64 -2.37
C SER A 25 9.71 -3.43 -0.95
N PRO A 26 10.98 -2.99 -0.83
CA PRO A 26 11.43 -2.37 0.40
C PRO A 26 10.47 -1.25 0.82
N TRP A 27 10.42 -1.02 2.13
CA TRP A 27 9.71 0.11 2.68
C TRP A 27 10.35 1.42 2.21
N SER A 28 9.52 2.40 1.86
CA SER A 28 9.93 3.75 1.53
C SER A 28 10.54 4.45 2.74
N GLU A 29 11.16 5.60 2.49
CA GLU A 29 11.45 6.55 3.55
C GLU A 29 10.16 7.06 4.21
N CYS A 30 10.32 7.58 5.42
CA CYS A 30 9.22 8.18 6.18
C CYS A 30 8.75 9.46 5.46
N THR A 31 7.44 9.65 5.32
CA THR A 31 6.83 10.80 4.64
C THR A 31 7.27 12.14 5.23
N HIS A 32 7.61 12.16 6.52
CA HIS A 32 8.09 13.34 7.22
C HIS A 32 9.36 13.00 8.00
N THR A 33 10.32 13.92 7.99
CA THR A 33 11.53 13.84 8.82
C THR A 33 11.29 14.33 10.25
N CYS A 34 10.31 15.22 10.43
CA CYS A 34 9.84 15.71 11.72
C CYS A 34 8.32 15.90 11.71
N GLY A 35 7.68 15.84 12.88
CA GLY A 35 6.24 15.95 13.05
C GLY A 35 5.76 15.19 14.28
N LEU A 36 4.45 15.00 14.39
CA LEU A 36 3.85 14.17 15.44
C LEU A 36 3.77 12.69 15.00
N ALA A 37 3.63 12.45 13.70
CA ALA A 37 3.60 11.12 13.11
C ALA A 37 4.14 11.17 11.67
N GLY A 38 4.72 10.05 11.23
CA GLY A 38 5.07 9.83 9.83
C GLY A 38 4.53 8.49 9.35
N LYS A 39 4.45 8.31 8.03
CA LYS A 39 4.07 7.04 7.40
C LYS A 39 5.16 6.57 6.45
N LEU A 40 5.27 5.27 6.26
CA LEU A 40 6.14 4.67 5.27
C LEU A 40 5.34 3.63 4.48
N TRP A 41 5.69 3.47 3.20
CA TRP A 41 4.88 2.77 2.21
C TRP A 41 5.66 1.67 1.54
N ARG A 42 4.99 0.61 1.12
CA ARG A 42 5.57 -0.41 0.23
C ARG A 42 4.54 -0.88 -0.77
N ARG A 43 5.01 -1.38 -1.91
CA ARG A 43 4.16 -1.76 -3.04
C ARG A 43 4.59 -3.10 -3.62
N ARG A 44 3.68 -3.76 -4.31
CA ARG A 44 3.96 -4.96 -5.12
C ARG A 44 3.23 -4.84 -6.44
N SER A 45 3.65 -5.61 -7.44
CA SER A 45 3.05 -5.61 -8.77
C SER A 45 2.54 -7.00 -9.16
N VAL A 46 1.72 -7.05 -10.21
CA VAL A 46 1.27 -8.32 -10.79
C VAL A 46 2.39 -8.82 -11.71
N ILE A 47 2.90 -10.03 -11.43
CA ILE A 47 3.85 -10.74 -12.31
C ILE A 47 3.06 -11.50 -13.38
N GLN A 48 1.95 -12.12 -13.00
CA GLN A 48 1.10 -12.88 -13.90
C GLN A 48 -0.36 -12.63 -13.58
N ALA A 49 -1.13 -12.20 -14.58
CA ALA A 49 -2.58 -12.06 -14.46
C ALA A 49 -3.26 -13.43 -14.43
N SER A 50 -4.41 -13.51 -13.78
CA SER A 50 -5.23 -14.73 -13.78
C SER A 50 -5.81 -15.02 -15.16
N GLN A 51 -5.89 -16.31 -15.52
CA GLN A 51 -6.47 -16.77 -16.79
C GLN A 51 -7.49 -17.88 -16.57
N GLY A 52 -8.53 -17.92 -17.40
CA GLY A 52 -9.65 -18.84 -17.25
C GLY A 52 -10.29 -18.73 -15.87
N ASP A 53 -10.52 -19.87 -15.23
CA ASP A 53 -11.08 -19.95 -13.88
C ASP A 53 -10.02 -19.80 -12.77
N GLY A 54 -8.85 -19.24 -13.09
CA GLY A 54 -7.80 -18.96 -12.13
C GLY A 54 -8.17 -17.87 -11.13
N ARG A 55 -7.61 -17.94 -9.91
CA ARG A 55 -7.88 -16.94 -8.86
C ARG A 55 -7.35 -15.55 -9.24
N PRO A 56 -8.18 -14.49 -9.14
CA PRO A 56 -7.76 -13.13 -9.43
C PRO A 56 -6.79 -12.60 -8.37
N CYS A 57 -6.02 -11.57 -8.75
CA CYS A 57 -5.13 -10.88 -7.83
C CYS A 57 -5.91 -10.17 -6.71
N PRO A 58 -5.39 -10.12 -5.47
CA PRO A 58 -5.91 -9.21 -4.45
C PRO A 58 -5.84 -7.76 -4.94
N SER A 59 -6.83 -6.93 -4.62
CA SER A 59 -6.82 -5.50 -4.99
C SER A 59 -5.77 -4.69 -4.23
N GLN A 60 -5.33 -5.17 -3.06
CA GLN A 60 -4.33 -4.50 -2.25
C GLN A 60 -2.93 -4.68 -2.82
N MET A 61 -2.45 -3.64 -3.50
CA MET A 61 -1.09 -3.55 -4.05
C MET A 61 -0.16 -2.67 -3.21
N GLU A 62 -0.70 -1.98 -2.21
CA GLU A 62 0.02 -1.02 -1.37
C GLU A 62 -0.25 -1.26 0.11
N GLN A 63 0.76 -1.00 0.94
CA GLN A 63 0.68 -1.06 2.38
C GLN A 63 1.40 0.12 3.00
N TRP A 64 0.93 0.55 4.17
CA TRP A 64 1.58 1.58 4.96
C TRP A 64 1.68 1.17 6.43
N LYS A 65 2.66 1.74 7.14
CA LYS A 65 2.77 1.66 8.60
C LYS A 65 3.35 2.96 9.17
N PRO A 66 3.14 3.25 10.48
CA PRO A 66 3.73 4.44 11.10
C PRO A 66 5.26 4.32 11.21
N CYS A 67 5.94 5.47 11.11
CA CYS A 67 7.36 5.64 11.46
C CYS A 67 7.50 6.60 12.64
N PRO A 68 8.48 6.36 13.53
CA PRO A 68 8.82 7.29 14.59
C PRO A 68 9.47 8.55 13.99
N VAL A 69 8.89 9.71 14.27
CA VAL A 69 9.42 11.03 13.88
C VAL A 69 9.61 11.89 15.12
N LYS A 70 10.59 12.80 15.08
CA LYS A 70 10.80 13.78 16.15
C LYS A 70 9.89 14.99 15.92
N PRO A 71 9.37 15.65 16.96
CA PRO A 71 8.69 16.92 16.80
C PRO A 71 9.58 17.93 16.05
N CYS A 72 8.99 18.72 15.15
CA CYS A 72 9.72 19.80 14.47
C CYS A 72 10.06 20.97 15.42
N PHE A 73 9.53 20.96 16.64
CA PHE A 73 9.83 21.95 17.68
C PHE A 73 10.82 21.40 18.70
N SER A 74 11.61 22.31 19.26
CA SER A 74 12.46 22.02 20.40
C SER A 74 11.98 22.82 21.61
N TRP A 75 11.91 22.16 22.77
CA TRP A 75 11.66 22.85 24.02
C TRP A 75 12.92 23.59 24.45
N ARG A 76 12.83 24.90 24.65
CA ARG A 76 13.88 25.71 25.25
C ARG A 76 13.48 26.00 26.69
N TYR A 77 14.17 25.39 27.64
CA TYR A 77 13.99 25.70 29.06
C TYR A 77 14.56 27.10 29.33
N SER A 78 13.80 27.93 30.05
CA SER A 78 14.22 29.25 30.53
C SER A 78 14.08 29.32 32.05
N ALA A 79 14.52 30.44 32.65
CA ALA A 79 14.12 30.77 34.02
C ALA A 79 12.59 30.71 34.16
N TRP A 80 12.10 30.42 35.37
CA TRP A 80 10.69 30.19 35.63
C TRP A 80 9.84 31.37 35.13
N SER A 81 9.06 31.11 34.08
CA SER A 81 8.21 32.10 33.43
C SER A 81 7.01 31.39 32.79
N ASN A 82 5.98 32.15 32.44
CA ASN A 82 4.86 31.63 31.67
C ASN A 82 5.35 31.04 30.32
N CYS A 83 4.81 29.87 29.94
CA CYS A 83 5.15 29.20 28.68
C CYS A 83 4.73 30.07 27.49
N ARG A 84 5.70 30.60 26.73
CA ARG A 84 5.44 31.33 25.48
C ARG A 84 5.90 30.48 24.30
N VAL A 85 4.98 30.15 23.40
CA VAL A 85 5.30 29.53 22.11
C VAL A 85 6.00 30.58 21.24
N GLN A 86 7.32 30.45 21.07
CA GLN A 86 8.06 31.24 20.08
C GLN A 86 8.22 30.42 18.80
N GLY A 87 7.46 30.77 17.78
CA GLY A 87 7.83 30.52 16.39
C GLY A 87 7.31 29.24 15.72
N LEU A 88 6.31 28.55 16.26
CA LEU A 88 5.63 27.47 15.53
C LEU A 88 4.12 27.55 15.75
N ASP A 89 3.40 27.91 14.68
CA ASP A 89 1.96 27.68 14.63
C ASP A 89 1.74 26.18 14.78
N CYS A 90 1.14 25.79 15.91
CA CYS A 90 0.52 24.48 16.01
C CYS A 90 -0.66 24.51 15.03
N VAL A 91 -0.43 24.10 13.77
CA VAL A 91 -1.53 23.77 12.87
C VAL A 91 -2.17 22.52 13.46
N GLY A 92 -3.09 22.73 14.40
CA GLY A 92 -4.11 21.75 14.72
C GLY A 92 -4.98 21.64 13.49
N ASP A 93 -4.91 20.51 12.81
CA ASP A 93 -5.93 20.12 11.85
C ASP A 93 -7.21 19.74 12.61
N GLY A 94 -7.93 20.79 13.03
CA GLY A 94 -9.36 20.69 13.27
C GLY A 94 -10.06 20.61 11.91
N SER A 95 -10.11 19.41 11.33
CA SER A 95 -10.98 19.12 10.19
C SER A 95 -12.43 19.03 10.68
N THR A 96 -13.22 20.05 10.39
CA THR A 96 -14.65 19.88 10.05
C THR A 96 -14.74 19.56 8.56
#